data_AF-M1BHC3-F1
#
_entry.id   AF-M1BHC3-F1
#
_cell.length_a   1.000
_cell.length_b   1.000
_cell.length_c   1.000
_cell.angle_alpha   90.00
_cell.angle_beta   90.00
_cell.angle_gamma   90.00
#
_symmetry.space_group_name_H-M   'P 1'
#
loop_
_entity.id
_entity.type
_entity.pdbx_description
1 polymer ?
#
loop_
_entity_poly.entity_id
_entity_poly.type
_entity_poly.pdbx_seq_one_letter_code
_entity_poly.pdbx_strand_id
1 'polypeptide(L)'
;MFVSDNEDGASLGPLLALLQHKVLINTWFGLSDTVLEGGFSFERMHGVNLFEYHKTDPKLSNVFNKAMISHTTLVMKNILDTYKGFEDIKALVDVGGGLGINLNMITSKYPTIKGINFDLPHVVQHAPSYEGVDHVGGDMFESVPEGDAIFMKWILHDWTDSHCVKLLKNCYKSTPTKNGKVIVVEAILPVKPDPMHTSVVISQTDLIMLAQTTGGKERSQNDFQFLATEAGFSGINFLCCASNFWVMEFYK
;
A
#
# COMPACT_ATOMS: atom_id res chain seq x y z
N MET A 1 -16.22 15.97 10.75
CA MET A 1 -16.40 15.08 9.59
C MET A 1 -15.98 13.66 10.01
N PHE A 2 -16.71 13.03 10.94
CA PHE A 2 -16.29 11.77 11.59
C PHE A 2 -17.27 10.61 11.46
N VAL A 3 -18.41 10.83 10.82
CA VAL A 3 -19.38 9.77 10.54
C VAL A 3 -19.89 10.02 9.13
N SER A 4 -19.61 9.08 8.23
CA SER A 4 -20.43 8.91 7.03
C SER A 4 -21.14 7.59 7.20
N ASP A 5 -22.46 7.66 7.30
CA ASP A 5 -23.38 6.56 6.98
C ASP A 5 -23.27 6.26 5.48
N ASN A 6 -22.12 5.73 5.04
CA ASN A 6 -22.04 5.07 3.75
C ASN A 6 -22.67 3.68 3.92
N GLU A 7 -23.35 3.18 2.89
CA GLU A 7 -23.97 1.84 2.87
C GLU A 7 -23.00 0.71 3.29
N ASP A 8 -21.69 0.96 3.14
CA ASP A 8 -20.59 0.04 3.47
C ASP A 8 -19.99 0.22 4.88
N GLY A 9 -20.43 1.22 5.66
CA GLY A 9 -19.95 1.51 7.02
C GLY A 9 -18.51 2.07 7.13
N ALA A 10 -17.85 2.37 6.01
CA ALA A 10 -16.47 2.87 6.00
C ALA A 10 -16.37 4.36 6.38
N SER A 11 -15.36 4.71 7.19
CA SER A 11 -15.06 6.07 7.64
C SER A 11 -13.55 6.28 7.92
N LEU A 12 -13.15 7.52 8.21
CA LEU A 12 -11.77 7.82 8.67
C LEU A 12 -11.57 7.60 10.17
N GLY A 13 -12.62 7.25 10.93
CA GLY A 13 -12.56 7.04 12.38
C GLY A 13 -11.52 5.98 12.80
N PRO A 14 -11.50 4.79 12.18
CA PRO A 14 -10.48 3.78 12.45
C PRO A 14 -9.05 4.25 12.14
N LEU A 15 -8.85 5.01 11.07
CA LEU A 15 -7.54 5.57 10.73
C LEU A 15 -7.07 6.58 11.79
N LEU A 16 -7.96 7.46 12.25
CA LEU A 16 -7.66 8.36 13.36
C LEU A 16 -7.33 7.58 14.65
N ALA A 17 -8.07 6.52 14.95
CA ALA A 17 -7.79 5.69 16.13
C ALA A 17 -6.41 5.01 16.05
N LEU A 18 -5.98 4.59 14.86
CA LEU A 18 -4.65 4.05 14.61
C LEU A 18 -3.57 5.10 14.83
N LEU A 19 -3.67 6.25 14.16
CA LEU A 19 -2.68 7.33 14.25
C LEU A 19 -2.52 7.86 15.69
N GLN A 20 -3.57 7.74 16.51
CA GLN A 20 -3.60 8.20 17.90
C GLN A 20 -3.33 7.06 18.89
N HIS A 21 -3.07 5.85 18.39
CA HIS A 21 -2.72 4.72 19.22
C HIS A 21 -1.38 4.97 19.92
N LYS A 22 -1.30 4.65 21.22
CA LYS A 22 -0.13 4.93 22.06
C LYS A 22 1.19 4.46 21.45
N VAL A 23 1.19 3.28 20.81
CA VAL A 23 2.39 2.72 20.16
C VAL A 23 2.90 3.64 19.04
N LEU A 24 2.01 4.18 18.20
CA LEU A 24 2.38 5.06 17.10
C LEU A 24 2.67 6.49 17.57
N ILE A 25 1.93 7.00 18.56
CA ILE A 25 2.25 8.32 19.15
C ILE A 25 3.65 8.30 19.76
N ASN A 26 4.03 7.21 20.42
CA ASN A 26 5.32 7.14 21.11
C ASN A 26 6.52 7.27 20.17
N THR A 27 6.38 6.95 18.88
CA THR A 27 7.50 7.08 17.93
C THR A 27 7.89 8.52 17.66
N TRP A 28 7.01 9.50 17.89
CA TRP A 28 7.37 10.91 17.75
C TRP A 28 8.38 11.38 18.79
N PHE A 29 8.44 10.74 19.97
CA PHE A 29 9.40 11.09 21.02
C PHE A 29 10.82 10.63 20.70
N GLY A 30 11.01 9.60 19.87
CA GLY A 30 12.32 9.13 19.41
C GLY A 30 12.84 9.85 18.16
N LEU A 31 12.06 10.75 17.57
CA LEU A 31 12.37 11.35 16.28
C LEU A 31 13.58 12.29 16.34
N SER A 32 13.75 13.06 17.43
CA SER A 32 14.91 13.95 17.53
C SER A 32 16.23 13.18 17.56
N ASP A 33 16.25 12.07 18.30
CA ASP A 33 17.43 11.21 18.39
C ASP A 33 17.72 10.54 17.05
N THR A 34 16.67 10.15 16.33
CA THR A 34 16.79 9.58 14.98
C THR A 34 17.41 10.58 13.99
N VAL A 35 17.06 11.87 14.09
CA VAL A 35 17.67 12.92 13.25
C VAL A 35 19.14 13.16 13.60
N LEU A 36 19.48 13.10 14.89
CA LEU A 36 20.85 13.40 15.36
C LEU A 36 21.81 12.21 15.19
N GLU A 37 21.35 11.00 15.43
CA GLU A 37 22.18 9.80 15.55
C GLU A 37 21.97 8.81 14.38
N GLY A 38 20.91 9.00 13.59
CA GLY A 38 20.44 8.01 12.63
C GLY A 38 19.64 6.87 13.27
N GLY A 39 19.30 5.87 12.44
CA GLY A 39 18.42 4.76 12.80
C GLY A 39 16.96 5.03 12.43
N PHE A 40 16.04 4.33 13.10
CA PHE A 40 14.59 4.44 12.87
C PHE A 40 13.85 4.64 14.18
N SER A 41 12.94 5.61 14.21
CA SER A 41 12.31 6.03 15.48
C SER A 41 11.43 4.93 16.07
N PHE A 42 10.68 4.19 15.24
CA PHE A 42 9.88 3.06 15.70
C PHE A 42 10.74 1.99 16.38
N GLU A 43 11.83 1.57 15.73
CA GLU A 43 12.75 0.55 16.25
C GLU A 43 13.43 1.00 17.54
N ARG A 44 13.80 2.28 17.65
CA ARG A 44 14.36 2.84 18.89
C ARG A 44 13.38 2.76 20.05
N MET A 45 12.10 3.02 19.81
CA MET A 45 11.07 3.04 20.85
C MET A 45 10.56 1.64 21.23
N HIS A 46 10.60 0.68 20.31
CA HIS A 46 9.92 -0.61 20.47
C HIS A 46 10.83 -1.84 20.26
N GLY A 47 12.09 -1.65 19.88
CA GLY A 47 13.13 -2.68 19.73
C GLY A 47 13.09 -3.49 18.44
N VAL A 48 12.00 -3.40 17.66
CA VAL A 48 11.81 -4.09 16.37
C VAL A 48 11.08 -3.17 15.39
N ASN A 49 11.06 -3.49 14.10
CA ASN A 49 10.30 -2.72 13.12
C ASN A 49 8.77 -2.91 13.28
N LEU A 50 7.99 -2.01 12.66
CA LEU A 50 6.53 -1.99 12.76
C LEU A 50 5.86 -3.33 12.40
N PHE A 51 6.28 -3.95 11.29
CA PHE A 51 5.70 -5.20 10.80
C PHE A 51 5.99 -6.39 11.73
N GLU A 52 7.19 -6.46 12.30
CA GLU A 52 7.52 -7.46 13.33
C GLU A 52 6.76 -7.19 14.63
N TYR A 53 6.59 -5.92 15.02
CA TYR A 53 5.82 -5.55 16.21
C TYR A 53 4.36 -6.00 16.11
N HIS A 54 3.74 -5.91 14.92
CA HIS A 54 2.37 -6.37 14.68
C HIS A 54 2.15 -7.86 15.03
N LYS A 55 3.18 -8.71 14.86
CA LYS A 55 3.10 -10.13 15.25
C LYS A 55 2.99 -10.32 16.76
N THR A 56 3.54 -9.38 17.53
CA THR A 56 3.64 -9.47 18.99
C THR A 56 2.48 -8.79 19.73
N ASP A 57 1.79 -7.84 19.08
CA ASP A 57 0.69 -7.09 19.68
C ASP A 57 -0.62 -7.26 18.88
N PRO A 58 -1.46 -8.25 19.24
CA PRO A 58 -2.76 -8.46 18.60
C PRO A 58 -3.71 -7.27 18.71
N LYS A 59 -3.56 -6.40 19.73
CA LYS A 59 -4.43 -5.23 19.88
C LYS A 59 -4.07 -4.17 18.84
N LEU A 60 -2.78 -3.89 18.67
CA LEU A 60 -2.32 -3.00 17.60
C LEU A 60 -2.68 -3.56 16.22
N SER A 61 -2.42 -4.85 15.98
CA SER A 61 -2.77 -5.51 14.73
C SER A 61 -4.26 -5.36 14.38
N ASN A 62 -5.15 -5.55 15.35
CA ASN A 62 -6.59 -5.35 15.14
C ASN A 62 -6.96 -3.89 14.83
N VAL A 63 -6.36 -2.91 15.52
CA VAL A 63 -6.59 -1.48 15.24
C VAL A 63 -6.08 -1.11 13.84
N PHE A 64 -4.90 -1.61 13.46
CA PHE A 64 -4.31 -1.42 12.15
C PHE A 64 -5.17 -2.02 11.04
N ASN A 65 -5.58 -3.28 11.18
CA ASN A 65 -6.42 -3.94 10.19
C ASN A 65 -7.75 -3.20 9.98
N LYS A 66 -8.40 -2.74 11.06
CA LYS A 66 -9.63 -1.93 10.95
C LYS A 66 -9.39 -0.60 10.22
N ALA A 67 -8.27 0.06 10.49
CA ALA A 67 -7.87 1.28 9.78
C ALA A 67 -7.66 1.02 8.29
N MET A 68 -6.91 -0.03 7.95
CA MET A 68 -6.62 -0.40 6.56
C MET A 68 -7.88 -0.80 5.80
N ILE A 69 -8.75 -1.63 6.38
CA ILE A 69 -10.05 -2.00 5.78
C ILE A 69 -10.84 -0.72 5.47
N SER A 70 -11.07 0.10 6.50
CA SER A 70 -11.95 1.27 6.38
C SER A 70 -11.41 2.31 5.39
N HIS A 71 -10.11 2.60 5.43
CA HIS A 71 -9.49 3.54 4.48
C HIS A 71 -9.47 2.98 3.05
N THR A 72 -9.09 1.72 2.88
CA THR A 72 -9.06 1.05 1.57
C THR A 72 -10.45 1.03 0.93
N THR A 73 -11.52 0.73 1.68
CA THR A 73 -12.88 0.77 1.15
C THR A 73 -13.24 2.14 0.56
N LEU A 74 -12.88 3.22 1.25
CA LEU A 74 -13.14 4.59 0.76
C LEU A 74 -12.36 4.92 -0.52
N VAL A 75 -11.07 4.57 -0.56
CA VAL A 75 -10.20 4.86 -1.71
C VAL A 75 -10.58 4.00 -2.91
N MET A 76 -10.75 2.70 -2.71
CA MET A 76 -11.03 1.75 -3.80
C MET A 76 -12.39 1.97 -4.44
N LYS A 77 -13.39 2.45 -3.70
CA LYS A 77 -14.68 2.86 -4.28
C LYS A 77 -14.49 3.90 -5.39
N ASN A 78 -13.75 4.97 -5.09
CA ASN A 78 -13.48 6.05 -6.04
C ASN A 78 -12.56 5.61 -7.19
N ILE A 79 -11.58 4.75 -6.90
CA ILE A 79 -10.71 4.16 -7.95
C ILE A 79 -11.53 3.31 -8.91
N LEU A 80 -12.35 2.39 -8.41
CA LEU A 80 -13.13 1.49 -9.25
C LEU A 80 -14.13 2.24 -10.15
N ASP A 81 -14.60 3.41 -9.75
CA ASP A 81 -15.51 4.22 -10.57
C ASP A 81 -14.82 4.89 -11.75
N THR A 82 -13.54 5.24 -11.61
CA THR A 82 -12.79 6.05 -12.58
C THR A 82 -11.77 5.25 -13.39
N TYR A 83 -11.11 4.27 -12.77
CA TYR A 83 -10.07 3.47 -13.37
C TYR A 83 -10.65 2.21 -14.03
N LYS A 84 -10.38 2.06 -15.34
CA LYS A 84 -10.85 0.94 -16.16
C LYS A 84 -9.78 -0.10 -16.49
N GLY A 85 -8.55 0.09 -16.01
CA GLY A 85 -7.45 -0.81 -16.35
C GLY A 85 -7.57 -2.23 -15.76
N PHE A 86 -8.62 -2.52 -14.97
CA PHE A 86 -8.99 -3.88 -14.57
C PHE A 86 -9.77 -4.66 -15.64
N GLU A 87 -10.32 -3.99 -16.65
CA GLU A 87 -10.98 -4.65 -17.77
C GLU A 87 -9.99 -5.59 -18.49
N ASP A 88 -10.48 -6.73 -18.95
CA ASP A 88 -9.74 -7.78 -19.67
C ASP A 88 -8.63 -8.52 -18.89
N ILE A 89 -8.39 -8.19 -17.62
CA ILE A 89 -7.53 -8.99 -16.73
C ILE A 89 -8.24 -10.31 -16.40
N LYS A 90 -7.52 -11.43 -16.42
CA LYS A 90 -8.06 -12.74 -15.98
C LYS A 90 -7.48 -13.17 -14.64
N ALA A 91 -6.21 -12.92 -14.39
CA ALA A 91 -5.53 -13.19 -13.13
C ALA A 91 -4.90 -11.91 -12.57
N LEU A 92 -5.33 -11.49 -11.37
CA LEU A 92 -4.83 -10.31 -10.67
C LEU A 92 -4.21 -10.71 -9.34
N VAL A 93 -2.96 -10.32 -9.11
CA VAL A 93 -2.27 -10.55 -7.82
C VAL A 93 -2.23 -9.25 -7.04
N ASP A 94 -2.77 -9.21 -5.83
CA ASP A 94 -2.62 -8.07 -4.91
C ASP A 94 -1.50 -8.37 -3.92
N VAL A 95 -0.37 -7.67 -4.07
CA VAL A 95 0.82 -7.85 -3.25
C VAL A 95 0.75 -6.94 -2.04
N GLY A 96 0.88 -7.52 -0.84
CA GLY A 96 0.60 -6.82 0.41
C GLY A 96 -0.90 -6.51 0.58
N GLY A 97 -1.76 -7.37 0.02
CA GLY A 97 -3.21 -7.16 0.02
C GLY A 97 -3.87 -7.29 1.40
N GLY A 98 -3.10 -7.66 2.43
CA GLY A 98 -3.54 -7.81 3.80
C GLY A 98 -4.66 -8.85 3.91
N LEU A 99 -5.81 -8.41 4.41
CA LEU A 99 -7.00 -9.23 4.56
C LEU A 99 -7.83 -9.34 3.26
N GLY A 100 -7.32 -8.89 2.11
CA GLY A 100 -7.94 -9.13 0.79
C GLY A 100 -9.05 -8.17 0.39
N ILE A 101 -9.20 -7.02 1.06
CA ILE A 101 -10.30 -6.07 0.79
C ILE A 101 -10.22 -5.47 -0.62
N ASN A 102 -9.03 -5.14 -1.14
CA ASN A 102 -8.93 -4.61 -2.51
C ASN A 102 -9.48 -5.63 -3.51
N LEU A 103 -9.00 -6.89 -3.41
CA LEU A 103 -9.42 -7.94 -4.33
C LEU A 103 -10.90 -8.27 -4.19
N ASN A 104 -11.44 -8.35 -2.97
CA ASN A 104 -12.88 -8.53 -2.78
C ASN A 104 -13.69 -7.47 -3.54
N MET A 105 -13.30 -6.20 -3.45
CA MET A 105 -13.99 -5.11 -4.15
C MET A 105 -13.79 -5.18 -5.68
N ILE A 106 -12.58 -5.51 -6.13
CA ILE A 106 -12.25 -5.64 -7.55
C ILE A 106 -13.01 -6.82 -8.18
N THR A 107 -12.94 -8.02 -7.59
CA THR A 107 -13.60 -9.23 -8.12
C THR A 107 -15.13 -9.12 -8.02
N SER A 108 -15.67 -8.43 -7.01
CA SER A 108 -17.11 -8.12 -6.96
C SER A 108 -17.58 -7.27 -8.15
N LYS A 109 -16.75 -6.31 -8.60
CA LYS A 109 -17.05 -5.46 -9.76
C LYS A 109 -16.73 -6.14 -11.10
N TYR A 110 -15.72 -7.00 -11.11
CA TYR A 110 -15.23 -7.73 -12.28
C TYR A 110 -15.18 -9.24 -11.98
N PRO A 111 -16.34 -9.94 -11.97
CA PRO A 111 -16.42 -11.34 -11.52
C PRO A 111 -15.64 -12.36 -12.36
N THR A 112 -15.16 -11.95 -13.54
CA THR A 112 -14.32 -12.78 -14.40
C THR A 112 -12.86 -12.82 -13.95
N ILE A 113 -12.42 -11.89 -13.10
CA ILE A 113 -11.06 -11.85 -12.54
C ILE A 113 -10.93 -12.90 -11.46
N LYS A 114 -9.88 -13.72 -11.55
CA LYS A 114 -9.38 -14.55 -10.46
C LYS A 114 -8.32 -13.76 -9.69
N GLY A 115 -8.60 -13.47 -8.42
CA GLY A 115 -7.71 -12.74 -7.52
C GLY A 115 -6.78 -13.67 -6.75
N ILE A 116 -5.53 -13.26 -6.58
CA ILE A 116 -4.58 -13.86 -5.64
C ILE A 116 -4.19 -12.80 -4.62
N ASN A 117 -4.71 -12.90 -3.39
CA ASN A 117 -4.32 -12.04 -2.28
C ASN A 117 -3.01 -12.55 -1.68
N PHE A 118 -1.92 -11.84 -1.91
CA PHE A 118 -0.59 -12.25 -1.48
C PHE A 118 -0.07 -11.36 -0.34
N ASP A 119 0.20 -11.97 0.81
CA ASP A 119 0.75 -11.27 1.98
C ASP A 119 1.58 -12.26 2.82
N LEU A 120 2.09 -11.82 3.97
CA LEU A 120 2.79 -12.69 4.92
C LEU A 120 1.86 -13.82 5.39
N PRO A 121 2.39 -15.05 5.61
CA PRO A 121 1.57 -16.21 6.00
C PRO A 121 0.65 -15.97 7.21
N HIS A 122 1.16 -15.26 8.23
CA HIS A 122 0.41 -14.96 9.45
C HIS A 122 -0.69 -13.91 9.26
N VAL A 123 -0.67 -13.14 8.17
CA VAL A 123 -1.72 -12.17 7.82
C VAL A 123 -2.83 -12.90 7.07
N VAL A 124 -2.48 -13.60 5.99
CA VAL A 124 -3.46 -14.28 5.13
C VAL A 124 -4.24 -15.40 5.85
N GLN A 125 -3.67 -16.03 6.88
CA GLN A 125 -4.38 -17.03 7.69
C GLN A 125 -5.63 -16.45 8.40
N HIS A 126 -5.71 -15.13 8.55
CA HIS A 126 -6.83 -14.43 9.17
C HIS A 126 -7.72 -13.72 8.14
N ALA A 127 -7.43 -13.85 6.85
CA ALA A 127 -8.23 -13.24 5.80
C ALA A 127 -9.58 -13.98 5.65
N PRO A 128 -10.72 -13.27 5.58
CA PRO A 128 -12.01 -13.88 5.26
C PRO A 128 -12.00 -14.45 3.84
N SER A 129 -12.74 -15.52 3.59
CA SER A 129 -12.91 -16.03 2.23
C SER A 129 -13.76 -15.07 1.39
N TYR A 130 -13.32 -14.81 0.16
CA TYR A 130 -14.07 -14.04 -0.84
C TYR A 130 -14.24 -14.86 -2.12
N GLU A 131 -15.35 -14.65 -2.82
CA GLU A 131 -15.60 -15.31 -4.10
C GLU A 131 -14.56 -14.84 -5.15
N GLY A 132 -13.94 -15.81 -5.82
CA GLY A 132 -12.94 -15.54 -6.85
C GLY A 132 -11.57 -15.10 -6.31
N VAL A 133 -11.31 -15.17 -5.00
CA VAL A 133 -10.03 -14.79 -4.39
C VAL A 133 -9.38 -15.97 -3.66
N ASP A 134 -8.15 -16.28 -4.03
CA ASP A 134 -7.29 -17.22 -3.31
C ASP A 134 -6.29 -16.44 -2.42
N HIS A 135 -6.15 -16.84 -1.16
CA HIS A 135 -5.16 -16.24 -0.25
C HIS A 135 -3.87 -17.05 -0.22
N VAL A 136 -2.74 -16.41 -0.52
CA VAL A 136 -1.43 -17.03 -0.63
C VAL A 136 -0.45 -16.35 0.31
N GLY A 137 0.19 -17.13 1.18
CA GLY A 137 1.21 -16.64 2.11
C GLY A 137 2.61 -16.70 1.51
N GLY A 138 3.42 -15.67 1.66
CA GLY A 138 4.83 -15.68 1.26
C GLY A 138 5.56 -14.38 1.60
N ASP A 139 6.76 -14.22 1.02
CA ASP A 139 7.56 -12.99 1.12
C ASP A 139 7.76 -12.39 -0.28
N MET A 140 7.23 -11.18 -0.48
CA MET A 140 7.31 -10.44 -1.74
C MET A 140 8.74 -10.07 -2.17
N PHE A 141 9.68 -10.03 -1.22
CA PHE A 141 11.09 -9.83 -1.52
C PHE A 141 11.79 -11.11 -1.98
N GLU A 142 11.19 -12.28 -1.79
CA GLU A 142 11.68 -13.55 -2.35
C GLU A 142 11.04 -13.82 -3.71
N SER A 143 9.71 -13.81 -3.78
CA SER A 143 8.95 -14.03 -5.01
C SER A 143 7.53 -13.49 -4.92
N VAL A 144 6.90 -13.25 -6.07
CA VAL A 144 5.50 -12.82 -6.18
C VAL A 144 4.77 -13.82 -7.07
N PRO A 145 3.53 -14.25 -6.76
CA PRO A 145 2.75 -15.12 -7.63
C PRO A 145 2.60 -14.54 -9.04
N GLU A 146 2.50 -15.42 -10.05
CA GLU A 146 2.29 -15.00 -11.43
C GLU A 146 0.84 -14.56 -11.67
N GLY A 147 0.65 -13.51 -12.47
CA GLY A 147 -0.66 -13.03 -12.90
C GLY A 147 -0.56 -12.14 -14.13
N ASP A 148 -1.69 -11.88 -14.79
CA ASP A 148 -1.73 -10.97 -15.94
C ASP A 148 -1.35 -9.54 -15.53
N ALA A 149 -1.75 -9.16 -14.31
CA ALA A 149 -1.29 -7.94 -13.66
C ALA A 149 -1.03 -8.15 -12.18
N ILE A 150 -0.20 -7.27 -11.63
CA ILE A 150 0.05 -7.17 -10.19
C ILE A 150 -0.47 -5.82 -9.72
N PHE A 151 -1.19 -5.81 -8.61
CA PHE A 151 -1.70 -4.63 -7.95
C PHE A 151 -0.94 -4.43 -6.63
N MET A 152 -0.58 -3.19 -6.33
CA MET A 152 0.03 -2.77 -5.08
C MET A 152 -0.58 -1.44 -4.67
N LYS A 153 -1.19 -1.37 -3.49
CA LYS A 153 -1.72 -0.13 -2.92
C LYS A 153 -1.08 0.10 -1.57
N TRP A 154 -0.44 1.26 -1.37
CA TRP A 154 0.28 1.56 -0.12
C TRP A 154 1.27 0.46 0.24
N ILE A 155 2.18 0.17 -0.69
CA ILE A 155 3.22 -0.82 -0.50
C ILE A 155 4.57 -0.16 -0.68
N LEU A 156 4.78 0.53 -1.80
CA LEU A 156 6.09 1.10 -2.11
C LEU A 156 6.47 2.19 -1.11
N HIS A 157 5.50 2.92 -0.56
CA HIS A 157 5.79 3.97 0.42
C HIS A 157 6.36 3.46 1.75
N ASP A 158 6.18 2.18 2.10
CA ASP A 158 6.67 1.61 3.37
C ASP A 158 8.17 1.30 3.34
N TRP A 159 8.76 1.24 2.14
CA TRP A 159 10.09 0.67 1.94
C TRP A 159 11.08 1.65 1.35
N THR A 160 12.36 1.41 1.58
CA THR A 160 13.46 2.11 0.92
C THR A 160 13.43 1.88 -0.60
N ASP A 161 14.10 2.75 -1.36
CA ASP A 161 14.17 2.61 -2.83
C ASP A 161 14.80 1.29 -3.27
N SER A 162 15.82 0.80 -2.56
CA SER A 162 16.45 -0.49 -2.85
C SER A 162 15.49 -1.68 -2.68
N HIS A 163 14.66 -1.67 -1.64
CA HIS A 163 13.61 -2.67 -1.42
C HIS A 163 12.51 -2.54 -2.49
N CYS A 164 12.09 -1.32 -2.83
CA CYS A 164 11.12 -1.09 -3.89
C CYS A 164 11.61 -1.62 -5.24
N VAL A 165 12.86 -1.36 -5.62
CA VAL A 165 13.44 -1.89 -6.86
C VAL A 165 13.50 -3.42 -6.84
N LYS A 166 13.87 -4.02 -5.70
CA LYS A 166 13.88 -5.49 -5.54
C LYS A 166 12.48 -6.08 -5.73
N LEU A 167 11.48 -5.51 -5.07
CA LEU A 167 10.08 -5.92 -5.19
C LEU A 167 9.57 -5.75 -6.62
N LEU A 168 9.77 -4.57 -7.21
CA LEU A 168 9.35 -4.28 -8.58
C LEU A 168 10.01 -5.21 -9.60
N LYS A 169 11.25 -5.66 -9.38
CA LYS A 169 11.91 -6.70 -10.20
C LYS A 169 11.22 -8.06 -10.08
N ASN A 170 10.74 -8.43 -8.89
CA ASN A 170 9.95 -9.65 -8.71
C ASN A 170 8.61 -9.50 -9.45
N CYS A 171 7.92 -8.37 -9.30
CA CYS A 171 6.68 -8.10 -10.02
C CYS A 171 6.86 -8.08 -11.55
N TYR A 172 7.98 -7.52 -12.02
CA TYR A 172 8.36 -7.57 -13.43
C TYR A 172 8.49 -9.01 -13.91
N LYS A 173 9.14 -9.91 -13.15
CA LYS A 173 9.24 -11.33 -13.55
C LYS A 173 7.90 -12.05 -13.54
N SER A 174 7.02 -11.71 -12.60
CA SER A 174 5.74 -12.38 -12.36
C SER A 174 4.58 -11.90 -13.24
N THR A 175 4.86 -11.05 -14.24
CA THR A 175 3.87 -10.58 -15.23
C THR A 175 4.27 -11.01 -16.65
N PRO A 176 3.31 -11.22 -17.57
CA PRO A 176 3.62 -11.53 -18.97
C PRO A 176 4.49 -10.46 -19.65
N THR A 177 5.32 -10.85 -20.62
CA THR A 177 6.08 -9.89 -21.45
C THR A 177 5.17 -9.03 -22.32
N LYS A 178 4.06 -9.60 -22.79
CA LYS A 178 3.06 -8.90 -23.61
C LYS A 178 1.84 -8.61 -22.75
N ASN A 179 1.43 -7.35 -22.72
CA ASN A 179 0.25 -6.84 -21.99
C ASN A 179 0.31 -7.03 -20.46
N GLY A 180 1.41 -7.50 -19.89
CA GLY A 180 1.61 -7.54 -18.44
C GLY A 180 1.88 -6.15 -17.88
N LYS A 181 1.31 -5.84 -16.71
CA LYS A 181 1.47 -4.55 -16.05
C LYS A 181 1.47 -4.66 -14.53
N VAL A 182 2.11 -3.69 -13.89
CA VAL A 182 2.03 -3.49 -12.44
C VAL A 182 1.26 -2.21 -12.18
N ILE A 183 0.18 -2.32 -11.43
CA ILE A 183 -0.74 -1.24 -11.07
C ILE A 183 -0.38 -0.81 -9.65
N VAL A 184 0.10 0.42 -9.50
CA VAL A 184 0.55 0.99 -8.24
C VAL A 184 -0.40 2.11 -7.83
N VAL A 185 -0.87 2.08 -6.58
CA VAL A 185 -1.75 3.08 -5.99
C VAL A 185 -1.07 3.70 -4.78
N GLU A 186 -0.56 4.91 -4.97
CA GLU A 186 0.23 5.65 -3.96
C GLU A 186 -0.10 7.14 -3.99
N ALA A 187 0.23 7.85 -2.91
CA ALA A 187 0.24 9.31 -2.98
C ALA A 187 1.47 9.79 -3.79
N ILE A 188 1.37 10.99 -4.34
CA ILE A 188 2.49 11.63 -5.05
C ILE A 188 2.87 12.91 -4.33
N LEU A 189 4.09 12.95 -3.81
CA LEU A 189 4.63 14.11 -3.14
C LEU A 189 4.96 15.21 -4.16
N PRO A 190 4.39 16.43 -4.02
CA PRO A 190 4.73 17.55 -4.88
C PRO A 190 6.20 17.94 -4.74
N VAL A 191 6.87 18.21 -5.88
CA VAL A 191 8.29 18.61 -5.90
C VAL A 191 8.50 19.97 -5.23
N LYS A 192 7.50 20.85 -5.26
CA LYS A 192 7.53 22.16 -4.61
C LYS A 192 6.52 22.18 -3.47
N PRO A 193 6.88 22.69 -2.28
CA PRO A 193 5.93 22.91 -1.21
C PRO A 193 4.75 23.75 -1.70
N ASP A 194 3.55 23.27 -1.41
CA ASP A 194 2.30 23.87 -1.85
C ASP A 194 1.34 23.88 -0.65
N PRO A 195 0.77 25.05 -0.28
CA PRO A 195 -0.14 25.15 0.86
C PRO A 195 -1.52 24.53 0.61
N MET A 196 -1.81 23.99 -0.60
CA MET A 196 -3.05 23.25 -0.81
C MET A 196 -3.19 22.11 0.20
N HIS A 197 -4.42 21.93 0.71
CA HIS A 197 -4.72 20.93 1.74
C HIS A 197 -4.24 19.51 1.35
N THR A 198 -4.37 19.13 0.09
CA THR A 198 -3.92 17.83 -0.43
C THR A 198 -2.41 17.66 -0.29
N SER A 199 -1.64 18.70 -0.64
CA SER A 199 -0.18 18.72 -0.55
C SER A 199 0.30 18.66 0.91
N VAL A 200 -0.41 19.34 1.82
CA VAL A 200 -0.16 19.28 3.27
C VAL A 200 -0.42 17.88 3.82
N VAL A 201 -1.54 17.25 3.46
CA VAL A 201 -1.87 15.89 3.91
C VAL A 201 -0.81 14.88 3.44
N ILE A 202 -0.37 14.97 2.19
CA ILE A 202 0.68 14.06 1.68
C ILE A 202 2.00 14.27 2.42
N SER A 203 2.35 15.52 2.72
CA SER A 203 3.55 15.82 3.54
C SER A 203 3.44 15.29 4.97
N GLN A 204 2.23 15.31 5.55
CA GLN A 204 1.98 14.70 6.87
C GLN A 204 2.12 13.18 6.82
N THR A 205 1.66 12.53 5.76
CA THR A 205 1.87 11.10 5.55
C THR A 205 3.36 10.77 5.43
N ASP A 206 4.14 11.59 4.72
CA ASP A 206 5.60 11.41 4.61
C ASP A 206 6.31 11.47 5.97
N LEU A 207 5.90 12.40 6.85
CA LEU A 207 6.40 12.45 8.23
C LEU A 207 6.00 11.22 9.05
N ILE A 208 4.80 10.68 8.81
CA ILE A 208 4.37 9.42 9.44
C ILE A 208 5.27 8.28 8.99
N MET A 209 5.60 8.18 7.69
CA MET A 209 6.53 7.18 7.18
C MET A 209 7.90 7.31 7.85
N LEU A 210 8.47 8.52 7.89
CA LEU A 210 9.75 8.79 8.56
C LEU A 210 9.75 8.34 10.03
N ALA A 211 8.65 8.55 10.76
CA ALA A 211 8.56 8.23 12.18
C ALA A 211 8.27 6.74 12.45
N GLN A 212 7.61 6.03 11.55
CA GLN A 212 7.00 4.73 11.84
C GLN A 212 7.60 3.55 11.06
N THR A 213 8.22 3.78 9.91
CA THR A 213 8.74 2.72 9.04
C THR A 213 10.26 2.69 9.00
N THR A 214 10.82 1.60 8.48
CA THR A 214 12.27 1.40 8.30
C THR A 214 12.69 1.98 6.94
N GLY A 215 12.60 3.30 6.82
CA GLY A 215 13.05 4.05 5.63
C GLY A 215 12.02 4.19 4.51
N GLY A 216 10.74 4.01 4.83
CA GLY A 216 9.65 4.39 3.95
C GLY A 216 9.54 5.92 3.79
N LYS A 217 8.89 6.33 2.70
CA LYS A 217 8.70 7.73 2.30
C LYS A 217 7.63 7.83 1.21
N GLU A 218 6.99 8.98 1.17
CA GLU A 218 6.23 9.39 -0.01
C GLU A 218 7.19 9.81 -1.13
N ARG A 219 6.74 9.67 -2.38
CA ARG A 219 7.60 9.83 -3.56
C ARG A 219 7.02 10.78 -4.57
N SER A 220 7.89 11.51 -5.26
CA SER A 220 7.50 12.32 -6.42
C SER A 220 7.32 11.44 -7.66
N GLN A 221 6.76 12.01 -8.73
CA GLN A 221 6.67 11.33 -10.03
C GLN A 221 8.03 10.87 -10.56
N ASN A 222 9.08 11.70 -10.35
CA ASN A 222 10.43 11.38 -10.81
C ASN A 222 11.02 10.20 -10.03
N ASP A 223 10.73 10.11 -8.73
CA ASP A 223 11.18 8.98 -7.90
C ASP A 223 10.51 7.68 -8.37
N PHE A 224 9.20 7.68 -8.65
CA PHE A 224 8.53 6.51 -9.21
C PHE A 224 9.10 6.14 -10.58
N GLN A 225 9.33 7.11 -11.47
CA GLN A 225 9.95 6.85 -12.78
C GLN A 225 11.34 6.23 -12.65
N PHE A 226 12.15 6.69 -11.68
CA PHE A 226 13.43 6.09 -11.33
C PHE A 226 13.27 4.63 -10.89
N LEU A 227 12.35 4.35 -9.95
CA LEU A 227 12.08 2.98 -9.48
C LEU A 227 11.66 2.04 -10.62
N ALA A 228 10.76 2.50 -11.50
CA ALA A 228 10.32 1.72 -12.64
C ALA A 228 11.47 1.39 -13.60
N THR A 229 12.29 2.39 -13.93
CA THR A 229 13.44 2.24 -14.82
C THR A 229 14.47 1.25 -14.24
N GLU A 230 14.82 1.41 -12.97
CA GLU A 230 15.77 0.52 -12.27
C GLU A 230 15.26 -0.93 -12.13
N ALA A 231 13.94 -1.11 -12.10
CA ALA A 231 13.31 -2.42 -12.08
C ALA A 231 13.15 -3.06 -13.48
N GLY A 232 13.43 -2.32 -14.56
CA GLY A 232 13.41 -2.79 -15.93
C GLY A 232 12.11 -2.52 -16.71
N PHE A 233 11.20 -1.71 -16.16
CA PHE A 233 10.00 -1.27 -16.87
C PHE A 233 10.36 -0.21 -17.92
N SER A 234 9.60 -0.18 -19.02
CA SER A 234 9.79 0.79 -20.11
C SER A 234 9.20 2.16 -19.78
N GLY A 235 8.28 2.26 -18.82
CA GLY A 235 7.71 3.52 -18.38
C GLY A 235 6.54 3.37 -17.41
N ILE A 236 5.95 4.51 -17.07
CA ILE A 236 4.78 4.64 -16.19
C ILE A 236 3.71 5.49 -16.87
N ASN A 237 2.47 5.03 -16.85
CA ASN A 237 1.30 5.85 -17.15
C ASN A 237 0.64 6.30 -15.84
N PHE A 238 0.53 7.61 -15.63
CA PHE A 238 -0.23 8.20 -14.51
C PHE A 238 -1.67 8.45 -14.98
N LEU A 239 -2.62 7.63 -14.51
CA LEU A 239 -3.93 7.52 -15.18
C LEU A 239 -5.03 8.35 -14.52
N CYS A 240 -5.20 8.22 -13.21
CA CYS A 240 -6.18 9.01 -12.47
C CYS A 240 -5.72 9.25 -11.03
N CYS A 241 -6.32 10.27 -10.40
CA CYS A 241 -6.13 10.57 -8.99
C CYS A 241 -7.49 10.52 -8.29
N ALA A 242 -7.59 9.67 -7.26
CA ALA A 242 -8.80 9.48 -6.46
C ALA A 242 -8.42 9.51 -4.97
N SER A 243 -9.07 10.38 -4.19
CA SER A 243 -8.80 10.48 -2.74
C SER A 243 -7.32 10.75 -2.38
N ASN A 244 -6.63 11.57 -3.18
CA ASN A 244 -5.18 11.85 -3.10
C ASN A 244 -4.25 10.69 -3.51
N PHE A 245 -4.82 9.59 -4.02
CA PHE A 245 -4.06 8.44 -4.54
C PHE A 245 -4.03 8.46 -6.05
N TRP A 246 -2.83 8.37 -6.60
CA TRP A 246 -2.61 8.18 -8.02
C TRP A 246 -2.61 6.70 -8.37
N VAL A 247 -3.37 6.35 -9.41
CA VAL A 247 -3.26 5.04 -10.06
C VAL A 247 -2.22 5.15 -11.17
N MET A 248 -1.17 4.34 -11.06
CA MET A 248 -0.03 4.30 -11.97
C MET A 248 0.08 2.91 -12.59
N GLU A 249 0.24 2.82 -13.90
CA GLU A 249 0.54 1.56 -14.59
C GLU A 249 1.99 1.54 -15.05
N PHE A 250 2.75 0.60 -14.53
CA PHE A 250 4.13 0.32 -14.91
C PHE A 250 4.07 -0.76 -15.98
N TYR A 251 4.59 -0.47 -17.17
CA TYR A 251 4.52 -1.36 -18.32
C TYR A 251 5.90 -1.76 -18.82
N LYS A 252 5.96 -2.95 -19.41
CA LYS A 252 7.17 -3.53 -20.00
C LYS A 252 7.47 -2.99 -21.39
#